data_AF-A0A3B4ZAW5-F1
#
_entry.id   AF-A0A3B4ZAW5-F1
#
_cell.length_a   1.000
_cell.length_b   1.000
_cell.length_c   1.000
_cell.angle_alpha   90.00
_cell.angle_beta   90.00
_cell.angle_gamma   90.00
#
_symmetry.space_group_name_H-M   'P 1'
#
loop_
_entity.id
_entity.type
_entity.pdbx_description
1 polymer ?
#
loop_
_entity_poly.entity_id
_entity_poly.type
_entity_poly.pdbx_seq_one_letter_code
_entity_poly.pdbx_strand_id
1 'polypeptide(L)' 'MKASGTLREYKVIGRLLPSAKNPAPPLYRMRIFAPNHVVAKSRFWYFVSQLRKMKKASGETVYCGLVGV' A
#
# COMPACT_ATOMS: atom_id res chain seq x y z
N MET A 1 -10.34 2.43 13.31
CA MET A 1 -9.20 1.48 13.33
C MET A 1 -8.82 1.30 14.79
N LYS A 2 -8.74 0.07 15.31
CA LYS A 2 -8.23 -0.12 16.67
C LYS A 2 -6.70 -0.17 16.57
N ALA A 3 -6.02 0.77 17.22
CA ALA A 3 -4.58 0.68 17.43
C ALA A 3 -4.37 -0.35 18.54
N SER A 4 -4.15 -1.61 18.17
CA SER A 4 -3.83 -2.67 19.12
C SER A 4 -2.38 -3.14 18.89
N GLY A 5 -1.59 -3.13 19.96
CA GLY A 5 -0.19 -3.58 19.94
C GLY A 5 0.82 -2.51 19.49
N THR A 6 2.09 -2.89 19.52
CA THR A 6 3.21 -2.04 19.06
C THR A 6 3.17 -1.86 17.56
N LEU A 7 3.12 -0.61 17.11
CA LEU A 7 3.17 -0.28 15.69
C LEU A 7 4.59 -0.43 15.17
N ARG A 8 4.72 -1.05 13.99
CA ARG A 8 5.94 -1.09 13.21
C ARG A 8 5.77 -0.25 11.97
N GLU A 9 6.85 0.34 11.50
CA GLU A 9 6.85 1.11 10.27
C GLU A 9 7.02 0.19 9.06
N TYR A 10 6.10 0.28 8.11
CA TYR A 10 6.15 -0.43 6.84
C TYR A 10 6.28 0.54 5.67
N LYS A 11 7.21 0.26 4.75
CA LYS A 11 7.22 0.82 3.41
C LYS A 11 6.34 -0.05 2.53
N VAL A 12 5.22 0.50 2.08
CA VAL A 12 4.31 -0.17 1.14
C VAL A 12 4.37 0.56 -0.19
N ILE A 13 4.58 -0.20 -1.27
CA ILE A 13 4.56 0.30 -2.65
C ILE A 13 3.49 -0.46 -3.42
N GLY A 14 2.66 0.26 -4.17
CA GLY A 14 1.67 -0.33 -5.07
C GLY A 14 1.48 0.50 -6.33
N ARG A 15 0.85 -0.13 -7.33
CA ARG A 15 0.50 0.49 -8.62
C ARG A 15 -0.81 -0.09 -9.15
N LEU A 16 -1.36 0.53 -10.19
CA LEU A 16 -2.41 -0.09 -10.99
C LEU A 16 -1.79 -1.22 -11.84
N LEU A 17 -2.62 -2.18 -12.24
CA LEU A 17 -2.19 -3.21 -13.18
C LEU A 17 -1.86 -2.57 -14.54
N PRO A 18 -0.76 -2.99 -15.20
CA PRO A 18 -0.47 -2.60 -16.57
C PRO A 18 -1.65 -2.90 -17.51
N SER A 19 -1.88 -2.01 -18.48
CA SER A 19 -2.90 -2.20 -19.52
C SER A 19 -2.39 -1.68 -20.85
N ALA A 20 -3.06 -2.03 -21.96
CA ALA A 20 -2.70 -1.51 -23.30
C ALA A 20 -2.67 0.03 -23.36
N LYS A 21 -3.53 0.71 -22.60
CA LYS A 21 -3.59 2.18 -22.54
C LYS A 21 -2.54 2.79 -21.62
N ASN A 22 -2.08 2.04 -20.61
CA ASN A 22 -1.05 2.49 -19.67
C ASN A 22 -0.16 1.30 -19.30
N PRO A 23 0.88 1.01 -20.08
CA PRO A 23 1.75 -0.15 -19.88
C PRO A 23 2.68 0.01 -18.67
N ALA A 24 2.96 1.23 -18.23
CA ALA A 24 3.83 1.52 -17.10
C ALA A 24 3.15 2.45 -16.08
N PRO A 25 2.16 1.95 -15.30
CA PRO A 25 1.49 2.76 -14.29
C PRO A 25 2.46 3.26 -13.21
N PRO A 26 2.28 4.47 -12.68
CA PRO A 26 3.17 5.03 -11.66
C PRO A 26 3.13 4.21 -10.37
N LEU A 27 4.28 4.12 -9.71
CA LEU A 27 4.44 3.51 -8.40
C LEU A 27 4.14 4.54 -7.30
N TYR A 28 3.28 4.16 -6.36
CA TYR A 28 2.99 4.96 -5.18
C TYR A 28 3.59 4.31 -3.93
N ARG A 29 4.37 5.08 -3.18
CA ARG A 29 5.01 4.67 -1.93
C ARG A 29 4.36 5.35 -0.74
N MET A 30 4.07 4.60 0.32
CA MET A 30 3.63 5.13 1.61
C MET A 30 4.42 4.51 2.77
N ARG A 31 4.65 5.32 3.82
CA ARG A 31 5.08 4.85 5.15
C ARG A 31 3.82 4.59 5.96
N ILE A 32 3.61 3.36 6.39
CA ILE A 32 2.41 2.91 7.09
C ILE A 32 2.80 2.33 8.44
N PHE A 33 2.28 2.91 9.52
CA PHE A 33 2.44 2.37 10.87
C PHE A 33 1.33 1.36 11.15
N ALA A 34 1.70 0.10 11.37
CA ALA A 34 0.75 -0.99 11.55
C ALA A 34 1.34 -2.10 12.45
N PRO A 35 0.50 -2.91 13.12
CA PRO A 35 0.98 -4.02 13.95
C PRO A 35 1.60 -5.16 13.10
N ASN A 36 1.14 -5.35 11.86
CA ASN A 36 1.64 -6.38 10.95
C ASN A 36 1.50 -5.95 9.48
N HIS A 37 2.14 -6.72 8.59
CA HIS A 37 2.15 -6.45 7.15
C HIS A 37 0.77 -6.56 6.48
N VAL A 38 -0.15 -7.36 7.02
CA VAL A 38 -1.52 -7.50 6.48
C VAL A 38 -2.30 -6.20 6.70
N VAL A 39 -2.23 -5.66 7.92
CA VAL A 39 -2.84 -4.38 8.26
C VAL A 39 -2.17 -3.25 7.49
N ALA A 40 -0.85 -3.30 7.30
CA ALA A 40 -0.12 -2.31 6.50
C ALA A 40 -0.63 -2.25 5.05
N LYS A 41 -0.78 -3.40 4.38
CA LYS A 41 -1.36 -3.48 3.02
C LYS A 41 -2.80 -2.96 2.98
N SER A 42 -3.62 -3.33 3.96
CA SER A 42 -5.01 -2.84 4.04
C SER A 42 -5.08 -1.31 4.16
N ARG A 43 -4.21 -0.72 5.00
CA ARG A 43 -4.12 0.73 5.17
C ARG A 43 -3.62 1.45 3.93
N PHE A 44 -2.63 0.89 3.24
CA PHE A 44 -2.18 1.42 1.95
C PHE A 44 -3.36 1.52 0.97
N TRP A 45 -4.14 0.45 0.80
CA TRP A 45 -5.28 0.44 -0.12
C TRP A 45 -6.39 1.41 0.30
N TYR A 46 -6.63 1.55 1.60
CA TYR A 46 -7.55 2.56 2.13
C TYR A 46 -7.11 3.98 1.72
N PHE A 47 -5.88 4.39 2.03
CA PHE A 47 -5.41 5.74 1.75
C PHE A 47 -5.23 6.02 0.25
N VAL A 48 -4.67 5.08 -0.52
CA VAL A 48 -4.46 5.27 -1.96
C VAL A 48 -5.77 5.39 -2.73
N SER A 49 -6.85 4.75 -2.25
CA SER A 49 -8.18 4.91 -2.84
C SER A 49 -8.73 6.32 -2.67
N GLN A 50 -8.47 6.96 -1.52
CA GLN A 50 -8.89 8.34 -1.25
C GLN A 50 -8.04 9.34 -2.03
N LEU A 51 -6.73 9.12 -2.12
CA LEU A 51 -5.79 10.07 -2.74
C LEU A 51 -5.70 9.95 -4.26
N ARG A 52 -5.81 8.74 -4.81
CA ARG A 52 -5.55 8.44 -6.23
C ARG A 52 -6.68 7.70 -6.94
N LYS A 53 -7.82 7.48 -6.28
CA LYS A 53 -8.97 6.71 -6.82
C LYS A 53 -8.58 5.30 -7.29
N MET A 54 -7.51 4.73 -6.72
CA MET A 54 -7.04 3.38 -7.04
C MET A 54 -7.73 2.36 -6.14
N LYS A 55 -8.20 1.25 -6.73
CA LYS A 55 -8.82 0.15 -6.00
C LYS A 55 -7.90 -1.06 -5.97
N LYS A 56 -7.96 -1.84 -4.90
CA LYS A 56 -7.21 -3.10 -4.76
C LYS A 56 -7.51 -4.09 -5.88
N ALA A 57 -8.74 -4.11 -6.38
CA ALA A 57 -9.15 -5.00 -7.48
C ALA A 57 -8.47 -4.68 -8.82
N SER A 58 -8.07 -3.42 -9.04
CA SER A 58 -7.45 -2.96 -10.29
C SER A 58 -5.97 -2.64 -10.15
N GLY A 59 -5.34 -3.07 -9.05
CA GLY A 59 -3.94 -2.81 -8.79
C GLY A 59 -3.28 -3.88 -7.94
N GLU A 60 -1.98 -3.74 -7.77
CA GLU A 60 -1.13 -4.70 -7.08
C GLU A 60 -0.25 -4.01 -6.05
N THR A 61 0.10 -4.75 -4.99
CA THR A 61 1.12 -4.34 -4.04
C THR A 61 2.45 -4.91 -4.50
N VAL A 62 3.35 -4.03 -4.94
CA VAL A 62 4.68 -4.40 -5.48
C VAL A 62 5.67 -4.71 -4.36
N TYR A 63 5.57 -3.99 -3.23
CA TYR A 63 6.44 -4.20 -2.09
C TYR A 63 5.71 -3.89 -0.77
N CYS A 64 6.00 -4.67 0.27
CA CYS A 64 5.57 -4.39 1.63
C CYS A 64 6.63 -4.94 2.60
N GLY A 65 7.43 -4.05 3.20
CA GLY A 65 8.51 -4.43 4.11
C GLY A 65 8.70 -3.42 5.23
N LEU A 66 9.37 -3.85 6.31
CA LEU A 66 9.69 -2.98 7.43
C LEU A 66 10.70 -1.91 7.03
N VAL A 67 10.57 -0.71 7.60
CA VAL A 67 11.56 0.34 7.45
C VAL A 67 12.46 0.30 8.68
N GLY A 68 13.66 -0.27 8.51
CA GLY A 68 14.67 -0.36 9.56
C GLY A 68 14.37 -1.44 10.61
N VAL A 69 15.08 -2.56 10.49
CA VAL A 69 15.71 -3.28 11.61
C VAL A 69 17.14 -3.53 11.18
#